data_AF-A0A6B4R733-F1
#
_entry.id   AF-A0A6B4R733-F1
#
_cell.length_a   1.000
_cell.length_b   1.000
_cell.length_c   1.000
_cell.angle_alpha   90.00
_cell.angle_beta   90.00
_cell.angle_gamma   90.00
#
_symmetry.space_group_name_H-M   'P 1'
#
loop_
_entity.id
_entity.type
_entity.pdbx_description
1 polymer ?
#
loop_
_entity_poly.entity_id
_entity_poly.type
_entity_poly.pdbx_seq_one_letter_code
_entity_poly.pdbx_strand_id
1 'polypeptide(L)'
;MSKKESLNSILAVVLGLIAGAILMALIGDNPVDGYSYLFRGGLMNIERIGNTLATATPLVLTGLSVAFAFKTGLFNIGTPGQMLFGGFAATAVGLTCYNSMPRPILLLVMIIVGAVAGALWAFIPGLLKAKFNVNEVVSTIMMNWACYWIVYYTIPAYFKGETLETESRLLPEVASLKTPMLTKLFEGSYINLGILIAILAVIIVGFILNKTVLGYELKAVGFNRDAAEYAGMSVNKNVIYAMMIAGALSGLAGVAQYVGNASNIQIGVMPTQGFDGIAVSLLGANNPIGVFISAIFFGLLYSGKGFMNANTSIPPEIADTIIATIIYFAATSAVVPMVYNKFKRKKELKNEQKVGNTGTGLLPNDENNKSSDDTEEIKNKEEK
;
A
#
# COMPACT_ATOMS: atom_id res chain seq x y z
N MET A 1 14.34 -7.51 -2.71
CA MET A 1 13.38 -8.40 -3.38
C MET A 1 14.18 -9.59 -3.87
N SER A 2 13.81 -10.79 -3.46
CA SER A 2 14.47 -12.01 -3.96
C SER A 2 14.12 -12.21 -5.43
N LYS A 3 15.01 -12.82 -6.23
CA LYS A 3 14.74 -13.14 -7.65
C LYS A 3 13.41 -13.88 -7.83
N LYS A 4 13.07 -14.76 -6.86
CA LYS A 4 11.82 -15.54 -6.86
C LYS A 4 10.58 -14.67 -6.61
N GLU A 5 10.68 -13.68 -5.72
CA GLU A 5 9.58 -12.74 -5.43
C GLU A 5 9.30 -11.87 -6.65
N SER A 6 10.35 -11.37 -7.31
CA SER A 6 10.23 -10.62 -8.57
C SER A 6 9.56 -11.43 -9.68
N LEU A 7 9.91 -12.70 -9.81
CA LEU A 7 9.31 -13.57 -10.80
C LEU A 7 7.80 -13.74 -10.55
N ASN A 8 7.39 -13.95 -9.30
CA ASN A 8 5.98 -14.09 -8.94
C ASN A 8 5.18 -12.81 -9.24
N SER A 9 5.74 -11.65 -8.91
CA SER A 9 5.11 -10.35 -9.20
C SER A 9 4.94 -10.12 -10.70
N ILE A 10 5.97 -10.41 -11.50
CA ILE A 10 5.91 -10.29 -12.97
C ILE A 10 4.85 -11.26 -13.52
N LEU A 11 4.82 -12.50 -13.04
CA LEU A 11 3.85 -13.49 -13.48
C LEU A 11 2.41 -13.05 -13.17
N ALA A 12 2.17 -12.48 -11.99
CA ALA A 12 0.85 -11.95 -11.62
C ALA A 12 0.39 -10.83 -12.57
N VAL A 13 1.29 -9.92 -12.94
CA VAL A 13 1.01 -8.86 -13.91
C VAL A 13 0.71 -9.44 -15.29
N VAL A 14 1.54 -10.37 -15.77
CA VAL A 14 1.35 -11.00 -17.09
C VAL A 14 0.01 -11.75 -17.14
N LEU A 15 -0.34 -12.52 -16.12
CA LEU A 15 -1.61 -13.25 -16.07
C LEU A 15 -2.82 -12.30 -16.02
N GLY A 16 -2.72 -11.19 -15.28
CA GLY A 16 -3.77 -10.16 -15.25
C GLY A 16 -3.95 -9.47 -16.62
N LEU A 17 -2.85 -9.13 -17.30
CA LEU A 17 -2.90 -8.58 -18.65
C LEU A 17 -3.44 -9.59 -19.68
N ILE A 18 -3.15 -10.88 -19.53
CA ILE A 18 -3.74 -11.91 -20.40
C ILE A 18 -5.24 -12.02 -20.16
N ALA A 19 -5.68 -12.05 -18.90
CA ALA A 19 -7.11 -12.07 -18.57
C ALA A 19 -7.84 -10.86 -19.15
N GLY A 20 -7.24 -9.67 -19.05
CA GLY A 20 -7.73 -8.46 -19.69
C GLY A 20 -7.81 -8.53 -21.21
N ALA A 21 -6.80 -9.12 -21.85
CA ALA A 21 -6.78 -9.29 -23.31
C ALA A 21 -7.94 -10.17 -23.77
N ILE A 22 -8.21 -11.25 -23.04
CA ILE A 22 -9.31 -12.16 -23.31
C ILE A 22 -10.65 -11.41 -23.18
N LEU A 23 -10.84 -10.60 -22.14
CA LEU A 23 -12.06 -9.83 -21.95
C LEU A 23 -12.29 -8.81 -23.07
N MET A 24 -11.25 -8.07 -23.49
CA MET A 24 -11.35 -7.13 -24.61
C MET A 24 -11.74 -7.84 -25.91
N ALA A 25 -11.12 -9.00 -26.19
CA ALA A 25 -11.44 -9.80 -27.36
C ALA A 25 -12.89 -10.33 -27.35
N LEU A 26 -13.41 -10.71 -26.18
CA LEU A 26 -14.80 -11.17 -26.04
C LEU A 26 -15.84 -10.07 -26.29
N ILE A 27 -15.48 -8.81 -26.05
CA ILE A 27 -16.31 -7.63 -26.31
C ILE A 27 -16.27 -7.24 -27.80
N GLY A 28 -15.32 -7.82 -28.56
CA GLY A 28 -15.13 -7.54 -29.99
C GLY A 28 -14.14 -6.41 -30.27
N ASP A 29 -13.48 -5.88 -29.24
CA ASP A 29 -12.41 -4.88 -29.38
C ASP A 29 -11.04 -5.55 -29.50
N ASN A 30 -10.11 -4.89 -30.20
CA ASN A 30 -8.74 -5.37 -30.35
C ASN A 30 -7.93 -5.14 -29.05
N PRO A 31 -7.44 -6.19 -28.36
CA PRO A 31 -6.67 -6.05 -27.14
C PRO A 31 -5.37 -5.27 -27.31
N VAL A 32 -4.74 -5.35 -28.48
CA VAL A 32 -3.48 -4.66 -28.77
C VAL A 32 -3.70 -3.16 -28.80
N ASP A 33 -4.78 -2.72 -29.44
CA ASP A 33 -5.15 -1.30 -29.47
C ASP A 33 -5.55 -0.81 -28.09
N GLY A 34 -6.37 -1.58 -27.37
CA GLY A 34 -6.75 -1.29 -25.98
C GLY A 34 -5.54 -1.05 -25.08
N TYR A 35 -4.58 -1.97 -25.07
CA TYR A 35 -3.35 -1.80 -24.27
C TYR A 35 -2.43 -0.70 -24.79
N SER A 36 -2.30 -0.53 -26.10
CA SER A 36 -1.52 0.57 -26.69
C SER A 36 -2.04 1.91 -26.20
N TYR A 37 -3.35 2.14 -26.25
CA TYR A 37 -3.96 3.36 -25.72
C TYR A 37 -3.86 3.43 -24.19
N LEU A 38 -4.02 2.32 -23.47
CA LEU A 38 -3.84 2.30 -22.01
C LEU A 38 -2.44 2.81 -21.61
N PHE A 39 -1.38 2.27 -22.21
CA PHE A 39 0.00 2.67 -21.92
C PHE A 39 0.35 4.07 -22.43
N ARG A 40 -0.12 4.43 -23.63
CA ARG A 40 0.02 5.80 -24.16
C ARG A 40 -0.68 6.81 -23.27
N GLY A 41 -1.79 6.43 -22.64
CA GLY A 41 -2.52 7.28 -21.70
C GLY A 41 -1.70 7.68 -20.45
N GLY A 42 -0.64 6.95 -20.09
CA GLY A 42 0.26 7.40 -19.02
C GLY A 42 1.64 7.88 -19.48
N LEU A 43 2.07 7.53 -20.70
CA LEU A 43 3.47 7.73 -21.13
C LEU A 43 3.65 8.59 -22.39
N MET A 44 2.57 8.98 -23.08
CA MET A 44 2.66 9.62 -24.40
C MET A 44 3.41 10.97 -24.39
N ASN A 45 3.21 11.78 -23.36
CA ASN A 45 3.83 13.10 -23.23
C ASN A 45 4.19 13.38 -21.76
N ILE A 46 4.97 14.43 -21.53
CA ILE A 46 5.45 14.78 -20.18
C ILE A 46 4.28 15.05 -19.22
N GLU A 47 3.21 15.68 -19.70
CA GLU A 47 2.00 15.92 -18.92
C GLU A 47 1.36 14.62 -18.39
N ARG A 48 1.21 13.60 -19.25
CA ARG A 48 0.67 12.28 -18.87
C ARG A 48 1.59 11.52 -17.93
N ILE A 49 2.90 11.65 -18.08
CA ILE A 49 3.87 11.11 -17.12
C ILE A 49 3.65 11.78 -15.76
N GLY A 50 3.46 13.11 -15.73
CA GLY A 50 3.13 13.85 -14.52
C GLY A 50 1.83 13.36 -13.87
N ASN A 51 0.77 13.16 -14.66
CA ASN A 51 -0.54 12.68 -14.20
C ASN A 51 -0.47 11.25 -13.66
N THR A 52 0.36 10.40 -14.28
CA THR A 52 0.67 9.05 -13.82
C THR A 52 1.34 9.08 -12.45
N LEU A 53 2.36 9.92 -12.27
CA LEU A 53 3.06 10.07 -10.99
C LEU A 53 2.16 10.67 -9.91
N ALA A 54 1.31 11.62 -10.26
CA ALA A 54 0.33 12.23 -9.36
C ALA A 54 -0.69 11.19 -8.86
N THR A 55 -1.15 10.30 -9.75
CA THR A 55 -2.06 9.18 -9.43
C THR A 55 -1.36 8.10 -8.63
N ALA A 56 -0.08 7.82 -8.92
CA ALA A 56 0.73 6.85 -8.19
C ALA A 56 1.05 7.31 -6.76
N THR A 57 1.11 8.62 -6.51
CA THR A 57 1.58 9.18 -5.23
C THR A 57 0.79 8.67 -4.01
N PRO A 58 -0.56 8.76 -3.97
CA PRO A 58 -1.33 8.14 -2.90
C PRO A 58 -1.12 6.63 -2.79
N LEU A 59 -0.99 5.93 -3.93
CA LEU A 59 -0.77 4.48 -3.97
C LEU A 59 0.58 4.06 -3.38
N VAL A 60 1.63 4.87 -3.56
CA VAL A 60 2.94 4.66 -2.90
C VAL A 60 2.75 4.70 -1.39
N LEU A 61 2.07 5.73 -0.88
CA LEU A 61 1.91 5.96 0.55
C LEU A 61 0.98 4.92 1.21
N THR A 62 -0.14 4.57 0.58
CA THR A 62 -1.04 3.51 1.06
C THR A 62 -0.37 2.14 0.94
N GLY A 63 0.36 1.88 -0.14
CA GLY A 63 1.14 0.65 -0.31
C GLY A 63 2.26 0.52 0.73
N LEU A 64 2.95 1.60 1.07
CA LEU A 64 3.96 1.61 2.14
C LEU A 64 3.33 1.36 3.50
N SER A 65 2.16 1.95 3.78
CA SER A 65 1.40 1.69 5.00
C SER A 65 1.11 0.20 5.18
N VAL A 66 0.56 -0.44 4.14
CA VAL A 66 0.23 -1.87 4.19
C VAL A 66 1.48 -2.73 4.25
N ALA A 67 2.50 -2.42 3.45
CA ALA A 67 3.78 -3.14 3.46
C ALA A 67 4.47 -3.08 4.84
N PHE A 68 4.38 -1.92 5.51
CA PHE A 68 4.91 -1.73 6.85
C PHE A 68 4.16 -2.62 7.84
N ALA A 69 2.83 -2.55 7.87
CA ALA A 69 2.01 -3.38 8.75
C ALA A 69 2.25 -4.89 8.55
N PHE A 70 2.32 -5.35 7.29
CA PHE A 70 2.60 -6.76 6.99
C PHE A 70 3.99 -7.20 7.48
N LYS A 71 5.02 -6.35 7.34
CA LYS A 71 6.36 -6.66 7.88
C LYS A 71 6.41 -6.75 9.40
N THR A 72 5.46 -6.13 10.09
CA THR A 72 5.34 -6.20 11.55
C THR A 72 4.31 -7.23 12.01
N GLY A 73 3.84 -8.10 11.11
CA GLY A 73 2.89 -9.18 11.43
C GLY A 73 1.45 -8.74 11.65
N LEU A 74 1.09 -7.52 11.22
CA LEU A 74 -0.26 -6.96 11.36
C LEU A 74 -0.93 -6.83 9.99
N PHE A 75 -2.23 -7.07 9.93
CA PHE A 75 -3.01 -6.97 8.70
C PHE A 75 -3.93 -5.72 8.75
N ASN A 76 -3.40 -4.56 8.36
CA ASN A 76 -4.13 -3.29 8.41
C ASN A 76 -5.00 -3.08 7.14
N ILE A 77 -6.29 -3.43 7.22
CA ILE A 77 -7.29 -3.10 6.16
C ILE A 77 -7.86 -1.69 6.34
N GLY A 78 -7.46 -0.99 7.41
CA GLY A 78 -7.96 0.32 7.82
C GLY A 78 -7.40 1.50 7.01
N THR A 79 -6.53 1.22 6.05
CA THR A 79 -5.84 2.22 5.21
C THR A 79 -6.79 3.23 4.56
N PRO A 80 -7.96 2.85 3.98
CA PRO A 80 -8.91 3.81 3.42
C PRO A 80 -9.47 4.80 4.45
N GLY A 81 -9.85 4.33 5.63
CA GLY A 81 -10.36 5.19 6.70
C GLY A 81 -9.27 6.09 7.28
N GLN A 82 -8.06 5.55 7.48
CA GLN A 82 -6.91 6.33 7.95
C GLN A 82 -6.51 7.41 6.93
N MET A 83 -6.57 7.08 5.63
CA MET A 83 -6.38 8.02 4.53
C MET A 83 -7.46 9.10 4.48
N LEU A 84 -8.73 8.71 4.58
CA LEU A 84 -9.85 9.63 4.57
C LEU A 84 -9.78 10.59 5.77
N PHE A 85 -9.52 10.07 6.97
CA PHE A 85 -9.45 10.89 8.19
C PHE A 85 -8.24 11.83 8.19
N GLY A 86 -7.07 11.36 7.74
CA GLY A 86 -5.88 12.20 7.60
C GLY A 86 -6.06 13.31 6.56
N GLY A 87 -6.66 12.97 5.42
CA GLY A 87 -7.04 13.94 4.39
C GLY A 87 -8.08 14.96 4.87
N PHE A 88 -9.09 14.50 5.59
CA PHE A 88 -10.11 15.35 6.21
C PHE A 88 -9.49 16.34 7.20
N ALA A 89 -8.65 15.87 8.13
CA ALA A 89 -8.00 16.75 9.11
C ALA A 89 -7.10 17.81 8.44
N ALA A 90 -6.32 17.42 7.43
CA ALA A 90 -5.49 18.35 6.66
C ALA A 90 -6.34 19.37 5.89
N THR A 91 -7.43 18.92 5.25
CA THR A 91 -8.38 19.78 4.53
C THR A 91 -9.06 20.77 5.49
N ALA A 92 -9.49 20.31 6.66
CA ALA A 92 -10.09 21.16 7.69
C ALA A 92 -9.14 22.29 8.14
N VAL A 93 -7.86 21.98 8.35
CA VAL A 93 -6.83 23.00 8.64
C VAL A 93 -6.64 23.95 7.46
N GLY A 94 -6.56 23.42 6.24
CA GLY A 94 -6.44 24.24 5.02
C GLY A 94 -7.63 25.18 4.81
N LEU A 95 -8.84 24.79 5.17
CA LEU A 95 -10.04 25.62 5.04
C LEU A 95 -10.21 26.65 6.17
N THR A 96 -9.64 26.41 7.34
CA THR A 96 -9.82 27.28 8.52
C THR A 96 -8.66 28.24 8.75
N CYS A 97 -7.43 27.80 8.47
CA CYS A 97 -6.22 28.52 8.85
C CYS A 97 -5.48 29.18 7.67
N TYR A 98 -6.03 29.15 6.44
CA TYR A 98 -5.30 29.63 5.26
C TYR A 98 -4.93 31.11 5.28
N ASN A 99 -5.69 31.96 5.97
CA ASN A 99 -5.40 33.40 6.11
C ASN A 99 -4.46 33.72 7.28
N SER A 100 -4.24 32.76 8.19
CA SER A 100 -3.55 33.02 9.45
C SER A 100 -2.04 32.79 9.38
N MET A 101 -1.55 32.11 8.34
CA MET A 101 -0.15 31.68 8.26
C MET A 101 0.41 31.80 6.84
N PRO A 102 1.72 32.05 6.68
CA PRO A 102 2.40 31.95 5.39
C PRO A 102 2.28 30.55 4.78
N ARG A 103 2.20 30.48 3.44
CA ARG A 103 2.02 29.23 2.68
C ARG A 103 2.96 28.08 3.10
N PRO A 104 4.29 28.26 3.27
CA PRO A 104 5.17 27.14 3.62
C PRO A 104 4.84 26.53 5.00
N ILE A 105 4.48 27.38 5.97
CA ILE A 105 4.12 26.94 7.32
C ILE A 105 2.77 26.23 7.30
N LEU A 106 1.79 26.78 6.58
CA LEU A 106 0.48 26.17 6.41
C LEU A 106 0.59 24.75 5.84
N LEU A 107 1.35 24.56 4.75
CA LEU A 107 1.54 23.26 4.13
C LEU A 107 2.23 22.26 5.08
N LEU A 108 3.25 22.70 5.81
CA LEU A 108 3.93 21.86 6.80
C LEU A 108 2.97 21.40 7.91
N VAL A 109 2.15 22.33 8.43
CA VAL A 109 1.14 22.02 9.45
C VAL A 109 0.11 21.03 8.90
N MET A 110 -0.38 21.22 7.67
CA MET A 110 -1.34 20.31 7.06
C MET A 110 -0.77 18.89 6.87
N ILE A 111 0.50 18.78 6.45
CA ILE A 111 1.20 17.50 6.32
C ILE A 111 1.32 16.80 7.68
N ILE A 112 1.75 17.52 8.71
CA ILE A 112 1.91 16.98 10.07
C ILE A 112 0.56 16.57 10.64
N VAL A 113 -0.46 17.43 10.53
CA VAL A 113 -1.82 17.14 11.03
C VAL A 113 -2.42 15.94 10.31
N GLY A 114 -2.27 15.84 8.99
CA GLY A 114 -2.76 14.67 8.25
C GLY A 114 -2.08 13.36 8.66
N ALA A 115 -0.76 13.39 8.85
CA ALA A 115 -0.01 12.23 9.35
C ALA A 115 -0.44 11.85 10.78
N VAL A 116 -0.53 12.82 11.68
CA VAL A 116 -0.93 12.60 13.08
C VAL A 116 -2.37 12.11 13.17
N ALA A 117 -3.30 12.69 12.41
CA ALA A 117 -4.70 12.26 12.38
C ALA A 117 -4.82 10.81 11.89
N GLY A 118 -4.11 10.44 10.82
CA GLY A 118 -4.04 9.06 10.35
C GLY A 118 -3.45 8.10 11.41
N ALA A 119 -2.39 8.52 12.10
CA ALA A 119 -1.76 7.76 13.18
C ALA A 119 -2.69 7.55 14.37
N LEU A 120 -3.42 8.59 14.78
CA LEU A 120 -4.41 8.53 15.86
C LEU A 120 -5.61 7.66 15.46
N TRP A 121 -6.02 7.68 14.19
CA TRP A 121 -7.07 6.80 13.70
C TRP A 121 -6.67 5.32 13.76
N ALA A 122 -5.41 5.02 13.42
CA ALA A 122 -4.84 3.67 13.52
C ALA A 122 -4.46 3.25 14.95
N PHE A 123 -4.25 4.22 15.85
CA PHE A 123 -3.97 3.95 17.26
C PHE A 123 -5.09 3.14 17.92
N ILE A 124 -6.36 3.42 17.59
CA ILE A 124 -7.52 2.73 18.17
C ILE A 124 -7.46 1.20 17.90
N PRO A 125 -7.43 0.72 16.64
CA PRO A 125 -7.31 -0.72 16.38
C PRO A 125 -5.99 -1.30 16.89
N GLY A 126 -4.89 -0.53 16.86
CA GLY A 126 -3.61 -0.95 17.43
C GLY A 126 -3.67 -1.20 18.94
N LEU A 127 -4.35 -0.31 19.67
CA LEU A 127 -4.58 -0.45 21.11
C LEU A 127 -5.48 -1.64 21.42
N LEU A 128 -6.55 -1.83 20.64
CA LEU A 128 -7.45 -2.97 20.78
C LEU A 128 -6.75 -4.31 20.56
N LYS A 129 -5.89 -4.39 19.54
CA LYS A 129 -5.05 -5.56 19.28
C LYS A 129 -4.02 -5.79 20.38
N ALA A 130 -3.34 -4.74 20.84
CA ALA A 130 -2.28 -4.85 21.83
C ALA A 130 -2.80 -5.25 23.22
N LYS A 131 -3.88 -4.61 23.70
CA LYS A 131 -4.38 -4.85 25.07
C LYS A 131 -5.41 -5.96 25.17
N PHE A 132 -6.30 -6.07 24.19
CA PHE A 132 -7.46 -6.96 24.25
C PHE A 132 -7.38 -8.12 23.24
N ASN A 133 -6.28 -8.21 22.48
CA ASN A 133 -6.07 -9.21 21.44
C ASN A 133 -7.23 -9.29 20.42
N VAL A 134 -7.94 -8.18 20.21
CA VAL A 134 -8.99 -8.06 19.20
C VAL A 134 -8.37 -8.24 17.81
N ASN A 135 -9.10 -8.90 16.91
CA ASN A 135 -8.65 -9.04 15.53
C ASN A 135 -8.53 -7.67 14.85
N GLU A 136 -7.32 -7.33 14.43
CA GLU A 136 -6.95 -6.10 13.76
C GLU A 136 -7.69 -5.94 12.43
N VAL A 137 -8.00 -7.03 11.72
CA VAL A 137 -8.76 -7.00 10.46
C VAL A 137 -10.18 -6.49 10.71
N VAL A 138 -10.88 -7.10 11.68
CA VAL A 138 -12.27 -6.73 11.99
C VAL A 138 -12.34 -5.30 12.52
N SER A 139 -11.49 -4.96 13.48
CA SER A 139 -11.48 -3.61 14.07
C SER A 139 -11.14 -2.54 13.03
N THR A 140 -10.18 -2.78 12.14
CA THR A 140 -9.83 -1.80 11.09
C THR A 140 -10.92 -1.64 10.02
N ILE A 141 -11.64 -2.71 9.65
CA ILE A 141 -12.80 -2.61 8.75
C ILE A 141 -13.91 -1.76 9.40
N MET A 142 -14.22 -1.99 10.68
CA MET A 142 -15.21 -1.19 11.40
C MET A 142 -14.79 0.29 11.49
N MET A 143 -13.50 0.55 11.72
CA MET A 143 -12.94 1.91 11.76
C MET A 143 -13.01 2.64 10.42
N ASN A 144 -12.99 1.94 9.28
CA ASN A 144 -13.23 2.55 7.97
C ASN A 144 -14.64 3.12 7.87
N TRP A 145 -15.65 2.34 8.28
CA TRP A 145 -17.05 2.77 8.24
C TRP A 145 -17.35 3.86 9.28
N ALA A 146 -16.75 3.78 10.46
CA ALA A 146 -16.85 4.85 11.45
C ALA A 146 -16.30 6.17 10.88
N CYS A 147 -15.12 6.14 10.24
CA CYS A 147 -14.54 7.31 9.59
C CYS A 147 -15.44 7.84 8.47
N TYR A 148 -15.95 6.95 7.62
CA TYR A 148 -16.83 7.31 6.52
C TYR A 148 -18.03 8.13 7.02
N TRP A 149 -18.73 7.64 8.04
CA TRP A 149 -19.89 8.34 8.59
C TRP A 149 -19.54 9.64 9.31
N ILE A 150 -18.42 9.67 10.04
CA ILE A 150 -17.94 10.91 10.68
C ILE A 150 -17.69 11.99 9.63
N VAL A 151 -16.96 11.66 8.56
CA VAL A 151 -16.67 12.62 7.49
C VAL A 151 -17.95 12.99 6.72
N TYR A 152 -18.83 12.01 6.47
CA TYR A 152 -20.11 12.22 5.80
C TYR A 152 -20.98 13.27 6.50
N TYR A 153 -21.08 13.22 7.84
CA TYR A 153 -21.88 14.19 8.61
C TYR A 153 -21.12 15.49 8.91
N THR A 154 -19.79 15.45 9.03
CA THR A 154 -19.00 16.64 9.42
C THR A 154 -18.81 17.62 8.27
N ILE A 155 -18.65 17.12 7.03
CA ILE A 155 -18.44 18.00 5.88
C ILE A 155 -19.64 18.93 5.65
N PRO A 156 -20.90 18.44 5.54
CA PRO A 156 -22.06 19.32 5.35
C PRO A 156 -22.31 20.26 6.53
N ALA A 157 -21.92 19.87 7.75
CA ALA A 157 -22.12 20.69 8.94
C ALA A 157 -21.15 21.88 9.04
N TYR A 158 -19.88 21.71 8.68
CA TYR A 158 -18.83 22.72 8.94
C TYR A 158 -18.03 23.16 7.70
N PHE A 159 -18.00 22.34 6.65
CA PHE A 159 -17.12 22.52 5.50
C PHE A 159 -17.85 22.47 4.16
N LYS A 160 -19.18 22.58 4.16
CA LYS A 160 -20.07 22.47 3.00
C LYS A 160 -19.62 23.36 1.84
N GLY A 161 -19.54 22.78 0.63
CA GLY A 161 -19.26 23.49 -0.60
C GLY A 161 -20.31 24.56 -0.93
N GLU A 162 -19.89 25.59 -1.66
CA GLU A 162 -20.77 26.71 -2.04
C GLU A 162 -21.77 26.30 -3.14
N THR A 163 -21.38 25.37 -4.01
CA THR A 163 -22.18 24.93 -5.18
C THR A 163 -22.82 23.56 -4.98
N LEU A 164 -22.09 22.61 -4.37
CA LEU A 164 -22.54 21.24 -4.17
C LEU A 164 -22.53 20.89 -2.68
N GLU A 165 -23.67 20.49 -2.14
CA GLU A 165 -23.79 20.10 -0.73
C GLU A 165 -23.08 18.77 -0.42
N THR A 166 -22.83 17.97 -1.46
CA THR A 166 -22.16 16.66 -1.37
C THR A 166 -20.63 16.76 -1.36
N GLU A 167 -20.08 17.98 -1.31
CA GLU A 167 -18.64 18.21 -1.35
C GLU A 167 -18.23 19.22 -0.29
N SER A 168 -16.96 19.16 0.12
CA SER A 168 -16.37 20.25 0.88
C SER A 168 -16.17 21.49 0.02
N ARG A 169 -16.00 22.66 0.64
CA ARG A 169 -15.47 23.85 -0.03
C ARG A 169 -14.18 23.50 -0.76
N LEU A 170 -14.00 24.15 -1.91
CA LEU A 170 -12.77 24.05 -2.66
C LEU A 170 -11.63 24.63 -1.82
N LEU A 171 -10.53 23.89 -1.74
CA LEU A 171 -9.36 24.33 -1.01
C LEU A 171 -8.74 25.54 -1.72
N PRO A 172 -8.43 26.64 -0.99
CA PRO A 172 -7.73 27.78 -1.57
C PRO A 172 -6.39 27.37 -2.17
N GLU A 173 -5.98 28.04 -3.26
CA GLU A 173 -4.72 27.71 -3.96
C GLU A 173 -3.49 27.81 -3.03
N VAL A 174 -3.51 28.75 -2.08
CA VAL A 174 -2.46 28.91 -1.05
C VAL A 174 -2.31 27.69 -0.13
N ALA A 175 -3.38 26.93 0.07
CA ALA A 175 -3.41 25.70 0.88
C ALA A 175 -3.18 24.44 0.04
N SER A 176 -3.08 24.54 -1.28
CA SER A 176 -2.86 23.40 -2.16
C SER A 176 -1.37 23.00 -2.23
N LEU A 177 -1.14 21.68 -2.31
CA LEU A 177 0.19 21.12 -2.60
C LEU A 177 0.61 21.30 -4.07
N LYS A 178 -0.28 21.78 -4.95
CA LYS A 178 0.05 22.12 -6.34
C LYS A 178 1.00 23.32 -6.37
N THR A 179 2.11 23.20 -7.08
CA THR A 179 3.11 24.27 -7.17
C THR A 179 3.32 24.66 -8.64
N PRO A 180 3.34 25.96 -8.98
CA PRO A 180 3.54 26.43 -10.36
C PRO A 180 4.78 25.86 -11.04
N MET A 181 5.85 25.63 -10.27
CA MET A 181 7.08 25.00 -10.75
C MET A 181 6.82 23.60 -11.34
N LEU A 182 6.11 22.74 -10.60
CA LEU A 182 5.82 21.37 -11.03
C LEU A 182 4.85 21.36 -12.21
N THR A 183 3.82 22.20 -12.16
CA THR A 183 2.86 22.33 -13.27
C THR A 183 3.56 22.79 -14.54
N LYS A 184 4.52 23.73 -14.46
CA LYS A 184 5.32 24.17 -15.62
C LYS A 184 6.28 23.10 -16.13
N LEU A 185 6.90 22.33 -15.24
CA LEU A 185 7.83 21.26 -15.59
C LEU A 185 7.14 20.10 -16.34
N PHE A 186 5.88 19.84 -16.00
CA PHE A 186 5.07 18.77 -16.58
C PHE A 186 3.92 19.32 -17.46
N GLU A 187 4.12 20.46 -18.13
CA GLU A 187 3.23 21.00 -19.17
C GLU A 187 1.72 21.07 -18.80
N GLY A 188 1.38 21.41 -17.55
CA GLY A 188 -0.01 21.53 -17.10
C GLY A 188 -0.54 20.35 -16.29
N SER A 189 0.29 19.34 -16.02
CA SER A 189 -0.07 18.20 -15.16
C SER A 189 -0.53 18.62 -13.75
N TYR A 190 -1.44 17.83 -13.16
CA TYR A 190 -1.89 18.00 -11.78
C TYR A 190 -0.93 17.41 -10.72
N ILE A 191 0.30 17.06 -11.12
CA ILE A 191 1.37 16.66 -10.21
C ILE A 191 1.64 17.72 -9.14
N ASN A 192 1.85 17.25 -7.91
CA ASN A 192 1.95 18.08 -6.72
C ASN A 192 3.09 17.62 -5.82
N LEU A 193 3.38 18.41 -4.77
CA LEU A 193 4.46 18.13 -3.82
C LEU A 193 4.28 16.81 -3.05
N GLY A 194 3.12 16.16 -3.13
CA GLY A 194 2.88 14.83 -2.59
C GLY A 194 3.88 13.79 -3.08
N ILE A 195 4.40 13.91 -4.32
CA ILE A 195 5.42 12.98 -4.83
C ILE A 195 6.71 13.04 -4.01
N LEU A 196 7.09 14.23 -3.54
CA LEU A 196 8.27 14.40 -2.69
C LEU A 196 8.04 13.77 -1.31
N ILE A 197 6.83 13.91 -0.77
CA ILE A 197 6.42 13.25 0.48
C ILE A 197 6.48 11.73 0.31
N ALA A 198 5.99 11.19 -0.81
CA ALA A 198 6.03 9.77 -1.11
C ALA A 198 7.47 9.24 -1.23
N ILE A 199 8.35 9.92 -1.97
CA ILE A 199 9.76 9.54 -2.09
C ILE A 199 10.45 9.56 -0.72
N LEU A 200 10.23 10.63 0.06
CA LEU A 200 10.78 10.74 1.41
C LEU A 200 10.26 9.62 2.32
N ALA A 201 8.97 9.27 2.23
CA ALA A 201 8.39 8.17 2.97
C ALA A 201 8.99 6.81 2.59
N VAL A 202 9.26 6.54 1.30
CA VAL A 202 9.96 5.32 0.86
C VAL A 202 11.33 5.20 1.54
N ILE A 203 12.10 6.30 1.55
CA ILE A 203 13.44 6.34 2.16
C ILE A 203 13.35 6.14 3.67
N ILE A 204 12.46 6.87 4.36
CA ILE A 204 12.30 6.79 5.81
C ILE A 204 11.84 5.38 6.22
N VAL A 205 10.83 4.81 5.56
CA VAL A 205 10.33 3.47 5.86
C VAL A 205 11.40 2.41 5.59
N GLY A 206 12.13 2.54 4.47
CA GLY A 206 13.27 1.68 4.16
C GLY A 206 14.38 1.76 5.21
N PHE A 207 14.67 2.95 5.73
CA PHE A 207 15.64 3.16 6.80
C PHE A 207 15.15 2.56 8.12
N ILE A 208 13.92 2.85 8.55
CA ILE A 208 13.33 2.33 9.79
C ILE A 208 13.39 0.80 9.78
N LEU A 209 12.87 0.15 8.73
CA LEU A 209 12.76 -1.30 8.68
C LEU A 209 14.10 -2.04 8.60
N ASN A 210 15.13 -1.43 8.00
CA ASN A 210 16.39 -2.12 7.72
C ASN A 210 17.57 -1.68 8.61
N LYS A 211 17.51 -0.47 9.19
CA LYS A 211 18.66 0.16 9.86
C LYS A 211 18.38 0.60 11.30
N THR A 212 17.18 0.43 11.84
CA THR A 212 16.86 0.85 13.21
C THR A 212 16.51 -0.31 14.14
N VAL A 213 16.74 -0.10 15.45
CA VAL A 213 16.34 -1.04 16.52
C VAL A 213 14.82 -1.21 16.53
N LEU A 214 14.06 -0.11 16.38
CA LEU A 214 12.60 -0.15 16.27
C LEU A 214 12.15 -1.09 15.14
N GLY A 215 12.73 -0.97 13.95
CA GLY A 215 12.41 -1.88 12.84
C GLY A 215 12.76 -3.35 13.13
N TYR A 216 13.85 -3.61 13.83
CA TYR A 216 14.22 -4.96 14.27
C TYR A 216 13.17 -5.54 15.24
N GLU A 217 12.83 -4.80 16.28
CA GLU A 217 11.84 -5.25 17.27
C GLU A 217 10.44 -5.43 16.68
N LEU A 218 9.99 -4.49 15.83
CA LEU A 218 8.71 -4.58 15.16
C LEU A 218 8.60 -5.84 14.28
N LYS A 219 9.67 -6.18 13.54
CA LYS A 219 9.72 -7.42 12.76
C LYS A 219 9.74 -8.65 13.66
N ALA A 220 10.57 -8.66 14.71
CA ALA A 220 10.65 -9.78 15.64
C ALA A 220 9.28 -10.10 16.27
N VAL A 221 8.56 -9.08 16.73
CA VAL A 221 7.19 -9.20 17.24
C VAL A 221 6.24 -9.78 16.19
N GLY A 222 6.37 -9.35 14.93
CA GLY A 222 5.57 -9.87 13.81
C GLY A 222 5.87 -11.34 13.46
N PHE A 223 7.11 -11.79 13.62
CA PHE A 223 7.50 -13.18 13.39
C PHE A 223 7.01 -14.11 14.50
N ASN A 224 7.22 -13.73 15.76
CA ASN A 224 6.75 -14.50 16.91
C ASN A 224 6.64 -13.59 18.15
N ARG A 225 5.41 -13.38 18.62
CA ARG A 225 5.11 -12.53 19.77
C ARG A 225 5.72 -13.07 21.07
N ASP A 226 5.60 -14.38 21.29
CA ASP A 226 6.09 -15.02 22.52
C ASP A 226 7.62 -14.94 22.58
N ALA A 227 8.30 -15.27 21.47
CA ALA A 227 9.76 -15.20 21.41
C ALA A 227 10.28 -13.76 21.59
N ALA A 228 9.58 -12.76 21.04
CA ALA A 228 9.92 -11.36 21.24
C ALA A 228 9.73 -10.92 22.70
N GLU A 229 8.69 -11.40 23.38
CA GLU A 229 8.47 -11.14 24.81
C GLU A 229 9.56 -11.79 25.67
N TYR A 230 9.93 -13.04 25.38
CA TYR A 230 11.08 -13.71 26.04
C TYR A 230 12.40 -12.98 25.81
N ALA A 231 12.59 -12.36 24.64
CA ALA A 231 13.77 -11.54 24.33
C ALA A 231 13.74 -10.14 24.99
N GLY A 232 12.72 -9.82 25.80
CA GLY A 232 12.60 -8.57 26.53
C GLY A 232 12.00 -7.40 25.73
N MET A 233 11.44 -7.66 24.54
CA MET A 233 10.84 -6.61 23.72
C MET A 233 9.43 -6.26 24.19
N SER A 234 9.07 -4.97 24.13
CA SER A 234 7.72 -4.54 24.50
C SER A 234 6.69 -4.79 23.39
N VAL A 235 6.19 -6.03 23.30
CA VAL A 235 5.23 -6.49 22.28
C VAL A 235 4.05 -5.53 22.10
N ASN A 236 3.40 -5.13 23.18
CA ASN A 236 2.20 -4.29 23.11
C ASN A 236 2.48 -2.88 22.58
N LYS A 237 3.60 -2.27 22.98
CA LYS A 237 4.01 -0.96 22.46
C LYS A 237 4.35 -1.06 20.97
N ASN A 238 5.02 -2.14 20.58
CA ASN A 238 5.43 -2.39 19.21
C ASN A 238 4.23 -2.58 18.27
N VAL A 239 3.19 -3.29 18.70
CA VAL A 239 1.92 -3.39 17.96
C VAL A 239 1.26 -2.02 17.76
N ILE A 240 1.22 -1.20 18.81
CA ILE A 240 0.63 0.14 18.75
C ILE A 240 1.43 1.05 17.80
N TYR A 241 2.75 1.09 17.95
CA TYR A 241 3.62 1.88 17.07
C TYR A 241 3.55 1.43 15.62
N ALA A 242 3.48 0.12 15.37
CA ALA A 242 3.31 -0.40 14.03
C ALA A 242 2.05 0.13 13.35
N MET A 243 0.92 0.08 14.06
CA MET A 243 -0.35 0.62 13.56
C MET A 243 -0.30 2.14 13.39
N MET A 244 0.24 2.88 14.35
CA MET A 244 0.35 4.34 14.26
C MET A 244 1.20 4.78 13.07
N ILE A 245 2.33 4.12 12.80
CA ILE A 245 3.19 4.46 11.65
C ILE A 245 2.48 4.12 10.34
N ALA A 246 1.82 2.97 10.23
CA ALA A 246 1.00 2.64 9.07
C ALA A 246 -0.14 3.65 8.87
N GLY A 247 -0.81 4.04 9.95
CA GLY A 247 -1.83 5.08 9.95
C GLY A 247 -1.29 6.44 9.48
N ALA A 248 -0.09 6.82 9.91
CA ALA A 248 0.56 8.06 9.49
C ALA A 248 0.83 8.07 7.98
N LEU A 249 1.36 6.97 7.43
CA LEU A 249 1.61 6.81 5.99
C LEU A 249 0.31 6.88 5.19
N SER A 250 -0.75 6.23 5.66
CA SER A 250 -2.09 6.31 5.05
C SER A 250 -2.66 7.73 5.11
N GLY A 251 -2.50 8.42 6.25
CA GLY A 251 -2.94 9.80 6.44
C GLY A 251 -2.21 10.76 5.49
N LEU A 252 -0.90 10.58 5.29
CA LEU A 252 -0.13 11.30 4.28
C LEU A 252 -0.64 11.05 2.86
N ALA A 253 -1.10 9.83 2.54
CA ALA A 253 -1.75 9.54 1.27
C ALA A 253 -3.03 10.37 1.10
N GLY A 254 -3.77 10.58 2.18
CA GLY A 254 -4.94 11.45 2.23
C GLY A 254 -4.58 12.90 1.96
N VAL A 255 -3.49 13.40 2.56
CA VAL A 255 -2.96 14.73 2.26
C VAL A 255 -2.62 14.85 0.78
N ALA A 256 -1.87 13.91 0.21
CA ALA A 256 -1.52 13.93 -1.21
C ALA A 256 -2.75 13.91 -2.12
N GLN A 257 -3.78 13.13 -1.77
CA GLN A 257 -4.99 13.01 -2.58
C GLN A 257 -5.90 14.23 -2.47
N TYR A 258 -6.24 14.69 -1.26
CA TYR A 258 -7.26 15.72 -1.07
C TYR A 258 -6.69 17.14 -1.10
N VAL A 259 -5.47 17.35 -0.59
CA VAL A 259 -4.80 18.67 -0.61
C VAL A 259 -4.02 18.88 -1.91
N GLY A 260 -3.57 17.78 -2.54
CA GLY A 260 -2.80 17.79 -3.77
C GLY A 260 -3.66 17.59 -5.02
N ASN A 261 -4.26 16.42 -5.19
CA ASN A 261 -4.95 16.05 -6.45
C ASN A 261 -6.36 16.68 -6.56
N ALA A 262 -7.28 16.26 -5.68
CA ALA A 262 -8.71 16.57 -5.76
C ALA A 262 -9.04 18.01 -5.36
N SER A 263 -8.38 18.57 -4.34
CA SER A 263 -8.64 19.91 -3.78
C SER A 263 -9.99 20.07 -3.07
N ASN A 264 -10.78 19.01 -2.96
CA ASN A 264 -12.00 18.92 -2.17
C ASN A 264 -12.22 17.47 -1.73
N ILE A 265 -13.14 17.26 -0.77
CA ILE A 265 -13.57 15.92 -0.35
C ILE A 265 -15.03 15.75 -0.73
N GLN A 266 -15.32 14.70 -1.50
CA GLN A 266 -16.68 14.27 -1.80
C GLN A 266 -17.18 13.34 -0.69
N ILE A 267 -18.37 13.64 -0.15
CA ILE A 267 -19.01 12.76 0.84
C ILE A 267 -19.59 11.54 0.14
N GLY A 268 -19.81 10.48 0.91
CA GLY A 268 -20.45 9.28 0.38
C GLY A 268 -19.51 8.33 -0.36
N VAL A 269 -18.23 8.71 -0.52
CA VAL A 269 -17.23 7.93 -1.25
C VAL A 269 -16.05 7.58 -0.33
N MET A 270 -15.69 6.30 -0.28
CA MET A 270 -14.49 5.84 0.40
C MET A 270 -13.30 5.83 -0.59
N PRO A 271 -12.11 6.32 -0.22
CA PRO A 271 -10.98 6.37 -1.14
C PRO A 271 -10.50 4.95 -1.51
N THR A 272 -10.62 4.58 -2.79
CA THR A 272 -10.23 3.26 -3.29
C THR A 272 -8.74 3.02 -3.20
N GLN A 273 -7.93 4.08 -3.29
CA GLN A 273 -6.46 4.03 -3.22
C GLN A 273 -5.97 3.42 -1.90
N GLY A 274 -6.77 3.52 -0.83
CA GLY A 274 -6.50 2.85 0.43
C GLY A 274 -6.58 1.33 0.35
N PHE A 275 -7.51 0.79 -0.45
CA PHE A 275 -7.64 -0.64 -0.71
C PHE A 275 -6.61 -1.11 -1.74
N ASP A 276 -6.42 -0.34 -2.80
CA ASP A 276 -5.45 -0.66 -3.86
C ASP A 276 -4.02 -0.74 -3.33
N GLY A 277 -3.71 0.00 -2.26
CA GLY A 277 -2.47 -0.09 -1.51
C GLY A 277 -2.11 -1.51 -1.06
N ILE A 278 -3.10 -2.37 -0.75
CA ILE A 278 -2.87 -3.77 -0.40
C ILE A 278 -2.28 -4.53 -1.57
N ALA A 279 -2.81 -4.31 -2.77
CA ALA A 279 -2.31 -4.97 -3.97
C ALA A 279 -0.92 -4.48 -4.34
N VAL A 280 -0.71 -3.16 -4.24
CA VAL A 280 0.59 -2.51 -4.47
C VAL A 280 1.64 -3.07 -3.52
N SER A 281 1.30 -3.29 -2.24
CA SER A 281 2.24 -3.87 -1.27
C SER A 281 2.56 -5.33 -1.57
N LEU A 282 1.56 -6.12 -1.96
CA LEU A 282 1.74 -7.53 -2.30
C LEU A 282 2.56 -7.70 -3.58
N LEU A 283 2.27 -6.90 -4.62
CA LEU A 283 3.04 -6.90 -5.86
C LEU A 283 4.49 -6.43 -5.61
N GLY A 284 4.67 -5.46 -4.72
CA GLY A 284 5.99 -4.98 -4.28
C GLY A 284 6.71 -5.89 -3.28
N ALA A 285 6.17 -7.08 -2.99
CA ALA A 285 6.70 -8.03 -2.01
C ALA A 285 7.01 -7.41 -0.63
N ASN A 286 6.17 -6.45 -0.20
CA ASN A 286 6.33 -5.65 1.02
C ASN A 286 7.66 -4.89 1.14
N ASN A 287 8.42 -4.75 0.05
CA ASN A 287 9.67 -3.98 0.04
C ASN A 287 9.36 -2.52 -0.35
N PRO A 288 9.90 -1.51 0.36
CA PRO A 288 9.63 -0.10 0.04
C PRO A 288 9.93 0.29 -1.42
N ILE A 289 11.00 -0.24 -2.01
CA ILE A 289 11.34 0.03 -3.42
C ILE A 289 10.38 -0.72 -4.35
N GLY A 290 10.02 -1.96 -4.01
CA GLY A 290 9.05 -2.74 -4.77
C GLY A 290 7.68 -2.06 -4.79
N VAL A 291 7.22 -1.58 -3.63
CA VAL A 291 5.99 -0.80 -3.47
C VAL A 291 6.00 0.44 -4.34
N PHE A 292 7.12 1.18 -4.36
CA PHE A 292 7.24 2.38 -5.20
C PHE A 292 7.07 2.06 -6.69
N ILE A 293 7.75 1.02 -7.19
CA ILE A 293 7.65 0.60 -8.59
C ILE A 293 6.24 0.08 -8.91
N SER A 294 5.66 -0.74 -8.03
CA SER A 294 4.30 -1.25 -8.19
C SER A 294 3.26 -0.13 -8.19
N ALA A 295 3.41 0.89 -7.35
CA ALA A 295 2.50 2.04 -7.31
C ALA A 295 2.56 2.87 -8.59
N ILE A 296 3.77 3.07 -9.17
CA ILE A 296 3.93 3.72 -10.47
C ILE A 296 3.22 2.92 -11.56
N PHE A 297 3.38 1.60 -11.56
CA PHE A 297 2.69 0.73 -12.50
C PHE A 297 1.16 0.81 -12.36
N PHE A 298 0.61 0.79 -11.15
CA PHE A 298 -0.83 0.99 -10.95
C PHE A 298 -1.28 2.39 -11.35
N GLY A 299 -0.51 3.43 -11.03
CA GLY A 299 -0.78 4.81 -11.47
C GLY A 299 -0.84 4.94 -13.00
N LEU A 300 0.01 4.19 -13.72
CA LEU A 300 0.00 4.12 -15.18
C LEU A 300 -1.30 3.49 -15.70
N LEU A 301 -1.77 2.40 -15.09
CA LEU A 301 -3.05 1.77 -15.46
C LEU A 301 -4.24 2.71 -15.17
N TYR A 302 -4.26 3.37 -14.01
CA TYR A 302 -5.33 4.32 -13.66
C TYR A 302 -5.34 5.58 -14.54
N SER A 303 -4.18 6.16 -14.85
CA SER A 303 -4.11 7.31 -15.76
C SER A 303 -4.43 6.90 -17.21
N GLY A 304 -4.11 5.66 -17.57
CA GLY A 304 -4.35 5.10 -18.89
C GLY A 304 -5.82 4.85 -19.22
N LYS A 305 -6.64 4.44 -18.23
CA LYS A 305 -8.00 3.95 -18.49
C LYS A 305 -8.92 4.96 -19.18
N GLY A 306 -8.80 6.24 -18.81
CA GLY A 306 -9.59 7.31 -19.45
C GLY A 306 -9.16 7.55 -20.90
N PHE A 307 -7.87 7.40 -21.22
CA PHE A 307 -7.38 7.57 -22.59
C PHE A 307 -7.74 6.39 -23.49
N MET A 308 -7.71 5.18 -22.94
CA MET A 308 -8.23 3.99 -23.61
C MET A 308 -9.70 4.19 -23.97
N ASN A 309 -10.54 4.53 -23.00
CA ASN A 309 -11.97 4.75 -23.24
C ASN A 309 -12.28 5.89 -24.22
N ALA A 310 -11.45 6.94 -24.27
CA ALA A 310 -11.64 8.04 -25.21
C ALA A 310 -11.28 7.69 -26.67
N ASN A 311 -10.46 6.66 -26.89
CA ASN A 311 -9.93 6.31 -28.23
C ASN A 311 -10.38 4.93 -28.71
N THR A 312 -11.07 4.16 -27.88
CA THR A 312 -11.63 2.85 -28.21
C THR A 312 -13.06 2.76 -27.70
N SER A 313 -13.79 1.73 -28.15
CA SER A 313 -15.14 1.43 -27.63
C SER A 313 -15.12 0.73 -26.27
N ILE A 314 -13.93 0.58 -25.66
CA ILE A 314 -13.72 -0.18 -24.44
C ILE A 314 -14.16 0.68 -23.23
N PRO A 315 -15.16 0.23 -22.44
CA PRO A 315 -15.56 0.94 -21.23
C PRO A 315 -14.44 0.95 -20.17
N PRO A 316 -14.32 2.00 -19.33
CA PRO A 316 -13.30 2.07 -18.28
C PRO A 316 -13.40 0.92 -17.27
N GLU A 317 -14.57 0.31 -17.13
CA GLU A 317 -14.83 -0.87 -16.28
C GLU A 317 -13.96 -2.07 -16.68
N ILE A 318 -13.57 -2.18 -17.95
CA ILE A 318 -12.65 -3.22 -18.42
C ILE A 318 -11.25 -3.00 -17.89
N ALA A 319 -10.77 -1.75 -17.86
CA ALA A 319 -9.50 -1.42 -17.21
C ALA A 319 -9.56 -1.67 -15.70
N ASP A 320 -10.68 -1.35 -15.04
CA ASP A 320 -10.86 -1.66 -13.62
C ASP A 320 -10.87 -3.18 -13.37
N THR A 321 -11.41 -3.97 -14.30
CA THR A 321 -11.36 -5.45 -14.25
C THR A 321 -9.93 -5.98 -14.47
N ILE A 322 -9.15 -5.36 -15.36
CA ILE A 322 -7.72 -5.67 -15.56
C ILE A 322 -6.95 -5.42 -14.27
N ILE A 323 -7.15 -4.25 -13.66
CA ILE A 323 -6.52 -3.91 -12.38
C ILE A 323 -6.95 -4.94 -11.33
N ALA A 324 -8.24 -5.21 -11.16
CA ALA A 324 -8.76 -6.16 -10.17
C ALA A 324 -8.21 -7.59 -10.36
N THR A 325 -8.04 -8.06 -11.59
CA THR A 325 -7.43 -9.38 -11.87
C THR A 325 -5.93 -9.40 -11.56
N ILE A 326 -5.19 -8.33 -11.86
CA ILE A 326 -3.79 -8.19 -11.42
C ILE A 326 -3.71 -8.23 -9.89
N ILE A 327 -4.59 -7.48 -9.19
CA ILE A 327 -4.69 -7.50 -7.73
C ILE A 327 -4.94 -8.93 -7.22
N TYR A 328 -5.89 -9.64 -7.84
CA TYR A 328 -6.25 -11.00 -7.45
C TYR A 328 -5.09 -11.98 -7.62
N PHE A 329 -4.38 -11.92 -8.76
CA PHE A 329 -3.20 -12.76 -8.98
C PHE A 329 -2.04 -12.39 -8.07
N ALA A 330 -1.80 -11.10 -7.81
CA ALA A 330 -0.77 -10.64 -6.88
C ALA A 330 -1.05 -11.18 -5.46
N ALA A 331 -2.29 -11.07 -4.99
CA ALA A 331 -2.71 -11.62 -3.71
C ALA A 331 -2.60 -13.15 -3.65
N THR A 332 -3.04 -13.84 -4.70
CA THR A 332 -2.94 -15.30 -4.80
C THR A 332 -1.49 -15.76 -4.77
N SER A 333 -0.58 -15.06 -5.48
CA SER A 333 0.85 -15.38 -5.51
C SER A 333 1.52 -15.27 -4.13
N ALA A 334 1.02 -14.38 -3.27
CA ALA A 334 1.47 -14.25 -1.89
C ALA A 334 0.87 -15.33 -0.97
N VAL A 335 -0.41 -15.68 -1.16
CA VAL A 335 -1.14 -16.62 -0.29
C VAL A 335 -0.84 -18.08 -0.58
N VAL A 336 -0.69 -18.47 -1.86
CA VAL A 336 -0.50 -19.87 -2.27
C VAL A 336 0.74 -20.52 -1.60
N PRO A 337 1.93 -19.88 -1.56
CA PRO A 337 3.08 -20.46 -0.86
C PRO A 337 2.85 -20.65 0.64
N MET A 338 2.14 -19.71 1.30
CA MET A 338 1.84 -19.81 2.73
C MET A 338 0.92 -21.00 3.03
N VAL A 339 -0.11 -21.19 2.21
CA VAL A 339 -1.07 -22.29 2.33
C VAL A 339 -0.41 -23.62 2.00
N TYR A 340 0.34 -23.68 0.90
CA TYR A 340 1.06 -24.88 0.47
C TYR A 340 2.05 -25.37 1.55
N ASN A 341 2.85 -24.48 2.11
CA ASN A 341 3.81 -24.83 3.16
C ASN A 341 3.12 -25.30 4.45
N LYS A 342 1.97 -24.72 4.80
CA LYS A 342 1.17 -25.15 5.96
C LYS A 342 0.64 -26.58 5.78
N PHE A 343 0.15 -26.90 4.59
CA PHE A 343 -0.30 -28.26 4.27
C PHE A 343 0.86 -29.26 4.19
N LYS A 344 1.99 -28.88 3.58
CA LYS A 344 3.20 -29.70 3.53
C LYS A 344 3.70 -30.05 4.94
N ARG A 345 3.85 -29.04 5.81
CA ARG A 345 4.26 -29.23 7.22
C ARG A 345 3.28 -30.10 8.00
N LYS A 346 1.97 -29.93 7.80
CA LYS A 346 0.95 -30.80 8.44
C LYS A 346 1.03 -32.25 7.96
N LYS A 347 1.40 -32.47 6.70
CA LYS A 347 1.62 -33.82 6.12
C LYS A 347 2.91 -34.44 6.67
N GLU A 348 3.99 -33.68 6.79
CA GLU A 348 5.27 -34.11 7.37
C GLU A 348 5.10 -34.51 8.85
N LEU A 349 4.47 -33.66 9.68
CA LEU A 349 4.17 -33.96 11.08
C LEU A 349 3.30 -35.22 11.24
N LYS A 350 2.33 -35.43 10.34
CA LYS A 350 1.48 -36.64 10.35
C LYS A 350 2.25 -37.90 9.95
N ASN A 351 3.29 -37.76 9.11
CA ASN A 351 4.17 -38.86 8.75
C ASN A 351 5.16 -39.18 9.88
N GLU A 352 5.74 -38.18 10.53
CA GLU A 352 6.60 -38.35 11.72
C GLU A 352 5.85 -39.03 12.87
N GLN A 353 4.60 -38.64 13.13
CA GLN A 353 3.75 -39.31 14.13
C GLN A 353 3.39 -40.75 13.76
N LYS A 354 3.27 -41.07 12.47
CA LYS A 354 3.04 -42.46 12.03
C LYS A 354 4.30 -43.32 12.21
N VAL A 355 5.48 -42.79 11.92
CA VAL A 355 6.76 -43.49 12.09
C VAL A 355 7.09 -43.70 13.57
N GLY A 356 6.84 -42.70 14.43
CA GLY A 356 7.03 -42.80 15.88
C GLY A 356 6.08 -43.78 16.58
N ASN A 357 4.89 -44.04 16.01
CA ASN A 357 3.91 -44.97 16.60
C ASN A 357 4.11 -46.43 16.13
N THR A 358 4.98 -46.68 15.15
CA THR A 358 5.33 -48.02 14.66
C THR A 358 6.53 -48.67 15.36
N GLY A 359 7.10 -48.03 16.40
CA GLY A 359 8.05 -48.69 17.31
C GLY A 359 9.38 -49.15 16.70
N THR A 360 9.76 -48.69 15.50
CA THR A 360 11.08 -48.91 14.94
C THR A 360 11.90 -47.65 15.02
N GLY A 361 12.54 -47.45 16.18
CA GLY A 361 13.66 -46.54 16.32
C GLY A 361 14.85 -47.06 15.52
N LEU A 362 14.89 -46.76 14.23
CA LEU A 362 16.09 -46.86 13.42
C LEU A 362 16.29 -45.48 12.78
N LEU A 363 17.39 -44.84 13.17
CA LEU A 363 17.90 -43.62 12.56
C LEU A 363 17.99 -43.83 11.03
N PRO A 364 17.67 -42.83 10.20
CA PRO A 364 17.90 -42.95 8.76
C PRO A 364 19.40 -43.08 8.52
N ASN A 365 19.83 -44.16 7.88
CA ASN A 365 21.17 -44.25 7.31
C ASN A 365 21.29 -43.18 6.21
N ASP A 366 22.27 -42.30 6.38
CA ASP A 366 22.77 -41.37 5.37
C ASP A 366 23.41 -42.16 4.20
N GLU A 367 22.59 -42.71 3.32
CA GLU A 367 23.02 -43.19 2.01
C GLU A 367 21.93 -42.89 1.00
N ASN A 368 21.85 -41.64 0.54
CA ASN A 368 21.51 -41.23 -0.82
C ASN A 368 21.12 -39.74 -0.86
N ASN A 369 22.12 -38.85 -0.80
CA ASN A 369 22.01 -37.58 -1.52
C ASN A 369 23.40 -37.05 -1.89
N LYS A 370 24.00 -37.64 -2.93
CA LYS A 370 25.01 -36.95 -3.75
C LYS A 370 24.29 -36.31 -4.95
N SER A 371 24.80 -35.15 -5.36
CA SER A 371 24.34 -34.20 -6.39
C SER A 371 23.28 -33.20 -5.88
N SER A 372 23.50 -31.89 -5.87
CA SER A 372 24.46 -31.03 -6.58
C SER A 372 24.60 -29.68 -5.88
N ASP A 373 25.86 -29.26 -5.73
CA ASP A 373 26.45 -27.93 -5.54
C ASP A 373 25.55 -26.70 -5.34
N ASP A 374 25.81 -25.97 -4.25
CA ASP A 374 26.55 -24.71 -4.33
C ASP A 374 26.93 -24.25 -2.90
N THR A 375 28.09 -24.70 -2.40
CA THR A 375 28.86 -23.94 -1.40
C THR A 375 30.31 -24.41 -1.41
N GLU A 376 31.09 -23.89 -2.36
CA GLU A 376 32.54 -23.83 -2.24
C GLU A 376 32.96 -22.46 -1.69
N GLU A 377 34.15 -22.48 -1.07
CA GLU A 377 34.89 -21.37 -0.48
C GLU A 377 34.41 -20.83 0.88
N ILE A 378 34.70 -21.59 1.95
CA ILE A 378 35.71 -21.17 2.95
C ILE A 378 36.35 -22.42 3.54
N LYS A 379 37.54 -22.81 3.04
CA LYS A 379 38.48 -23.60 3.83
C LYS A 379 39.92 -23.21 3.54
N ASN A 380 40.65 -23.13 4.65
CA ASN A 380 42.08 -23.30 4.82
C ASN A 380 42.98 -22.08 4.58
N LYS A 381 43.40 -21.49 5.71
CA LYS A 381 44.79 -21.68 6.12
C LYS A 381 44.85 -22.19 7.55
N GLU A 382 45.31 -23.43 7.65
CA GLU A 382 45.72 -24.13 8.86
C GLU A 382 46.96 -23.49 9.49
N GLU A 383 47.15 -23.86 10.75
CA GLU A 383 48.33 -23.75 11.59
C GLU A 383 49.67 -23.78 10.85
N LYS A 384 50.49 -22.75 11.12
CA LYS A 384 51.90 -22.87 11.49
C LYS A 384 52.26 -21.77 12.47
#